data_AF-A0A9X5XGR7-F1
#
_entry.id   AF-A0A9X5XGR7-F1
#
_cell.length_a   1.000
_cell.length_b   1.000
_cell.length_c   1.000
_cell.angle_alpha   90.00
_cell.angle_beta   90.00
_cell.angle_gamma   90.00
#
_symmetry.space_group_name_H-M   'P 1'
#
loop_
_entity.id
_entity.type
_entity.pdbx_description
1 polymer ?
#
loop_
_entity_poly.entity_id
_entity_poly.type
_entity_poly.pdbx_seq_one_letter_code
_entity_poly.pdbx_strand_id
1 'polypeptide(L)'
;MLDPQGLYAWEPKGLAVVDMALAQESAGLVMLYHFDGYIDAGETGDQIVDRLLDSLPHQVVARFDHDRLVDYRARRPLLTFKRDRWTDY
;
A
#
# COMPACT_ATOMS: atom_id res chain seq x y z
N MET A 1 -3.24 -23.26 -10.17
CA MET A 1 -2.64 -22.33 -9.21
C MET A 1 -2.35 -21.05 -9.98
N LEU A 2 -2.85 -19.91 -9.54
CA LEU A 2 -2.52 -18.63 -10.18
C LEU A 2 -1.04 -18.33 -9.93
N ASP A 3 -0.34 -17.81 -10.94
CA ASP A 3 1.02 -17.34 -10.79
C ASP A 3 1.07 -16.17 -9.79
N PRO A 4 1.78 -16.29 -8.65
CA PRO A 4 1.89 -15.22 -7.66
C PRO A 4 2.50 -13.95 -8.23
N GLN A 5 3.34 -14.06 -9.26
CA GLN A 5 3.97 -12.89 -9.88
C GLN A 5 2.98 -12.02 -10.66
N GLY A 6 1.83 -12.57 -11.05
CA GLY A 6 0.74 -11.83 -11.66
C GLY A 6 -0.14 -11.03 -10.67
N LEU A 7 0.23 -10.95 -9.39
CA LEU A 7 -0.54 -10.23 -8.36
C LEU A 7 -0.01 -8.82 -8.09
N TYR A 8 1.17 -8.47 -8.60
CA TYR A 8 1.74 -7.15 -8.39
C TYR A 8 2.62 -6.70 -9.56
N ALA A 9 2.80 -5.38 -9.66
CA ALA A 9 3.73 -4.76 -10.59
C ALA A 9 4.76 -3.93 -9.83
N TRP A 10 6.01 -3.96 -10.29
CA TRP A 10 7.09 -3.12 -9.74
C TRP A 10 6.99 -1.69 -10.27
N GLU A 11 7.23 -0.72 -9.39
CA GLU A 11 7.43 0.68 -9.76
C GLU A 11 8.92 0.94 -10.02
N PRO A 12 9.34 1.27 -11.26
CA PRO A 12 10.77 1.34 -11.61
C PRO A 12 11.56 2.35 -10.77
N LYS A 13 10.96 3.51 -10.46
CA LYS A 13 11.59 4.52 -9.59
C LYS A 13 11.72 4.02 -8.15
N GLY A 14 10.68 3.34 -7.68
CA GLY A 14 10.61 2.63 -6.41
C GLY A 14 11.78 1.69 -6.21
N LEU A 15 11.89 0.75 -7.15
CA LEU A 15 12.84 -0.33 -7.15
C LEU A 15 14.29 0.15 -7.24
N ALA A 16 14.57 1.15 -8.07
CA ALA A 16 15.92 1.69 -8.21
C ALA A 16 16.47 2.30 -6.90
N VAL A 17 15.62 2.94 -6.09
CA VAL A 17 16.02 3.50 -4.79
C VAL A 17 16.30 2.37 -3.79
N VAL A 18 15.51 1.30 -3.82
CA VAL A 18 15.74 0.11 -2.98
C VAL A 18 17.07 -0.54 -3.35
N ASP A 19 17.34 -0.76 -4.63
CA ASP A 19 18.60 -1.35 -5.10
C ASP A 19 19.82 -0.52 -4.68
N MET A 20 19.72 0.82 -4.75
CA MET A 20 20.77 1.71 -4.30
C MET A 20 21.01 1.62 -2.78
N ALA A 21 19.93 1.52 -1.99
CA ALA A 21 20.06 1.34 -0.54
C ALA A 21 20.71 0.00 -0.18
N LEU A 22 20.32 -1.09 -0.86
CA LEU A 22 20.89 -2.43 -0.67
C LEU A 22 22.36 -2.50 -1.09
N ALA A 23 22.79 -1.70 -2.07
CA ALA A 23 24.19 -1.63 -2.48
C ALA A 23 25.08 -0.94 -1.42
N GLN A 24 24.51 -0.08 -0.58
CA GLN A 24 25.25 0.69 0.43
C GLN A 24 25.25 0.02 1.80
N GLU A 25 24.20 -0.72 2.14
CA GLU A 25 24.01 -1.33 3.46
C GLU A 25 23.84 -2.85 3.36
N SER A 26 24.81 -3.59 3.89
CA SER A 26 24.82 -5.06 3.85
C SER A 26 23.79 -5.71 4.78
N ALA A 27 23.27 -4.97 5.77
CA ALA A 27 22.28 -5.50 6.71
C ALA A 27 20.89 -5.72 6.09
N GLY A 28 20.62 -5.13 4.91
CA GLY A 28 19.31 -5.19 4.27
C GLY A 28 18.27 -4.23 4.84
N LEU A 29 17.02 -4.37 4.41
CA LEU A 29 15.92 -3.48 4.78
C LEU A 29 14.90 -4.18 5.69
N VAL A 30 14.33 -3.41 6.63
CA VAL A 30 13.19 -3.84 7.44
C VAL A 30 11.90 -3.49 6.71
N MET A 31 10.98 -4.46 6.59
CA MET A 31 9.65 -4.25 6.05
C MET A 31 8.62 -4.33 7.18
N LEU A 32 7.94 -3.21 7.43
CA LEU A 32 6.73 -3.17 8.25
C LEU A 32 5.52 -3.46 7.36
N TYR A 33 4.57 -4.25 7.84
CA TYR A 33 3.31 -4.49 7.14
C TYR A 33 2.15 -4.52 8.13
N HIS A 34 1.04 -3.93 7.72
CA HIS A 34 -0.24 -4.00 8.40
C HIS A 34 -1.34 -3.87 7.34
N PHE A 35 -2.43 -4.64 7.50
CA PHE A 35 -3.60 -4.58 6.63
C PHE A 35 -4.82 -4.28 7.49
N ASP A 36 -5.60 -3.28 7.09
CA ASP A 36 -6.93 -3.05 7.63
C ASP A 36 -7.83 -4.27 7.33
N GLY A 37 -8.69 -4.62 8.29
CA GLY A 37 -9.76 -5.60 8.11
C GLY A 37 -9.76 -6.78 9.05
N TYR A 38 -8.80 -6.83 9.97
CA TYR A 38 -8.81 -7.77 11.09
C TYR A 38 -8.92 -7.00 12.41
N ILE A 39 -8.91 -7.73 13.53
CA ILE A 39 -9.03 -7.09 14.85
C ILE A 39 -7.82 -6.18 15.08
N ASP A 40 -8.08 -4.86 15.15
CA ASP A 40 -7.12 -3.85 15.56
C ASP A 40 -7.69 -3.05 16.75
N ALA A 41 -7.34 -3.49 17.96
CA ALA A 41 -7.91 -2.92 19.18
C ALA A 41 -7.40 -1.48 19.38
N GLY A 42 -8.33 -0.53 19.41
CA GLY A 42 -8.01 0.89 19.55
C GLY A 42 -7.29 1.48 18.35
N GLU A 43 -7.47 0.90 17.16
CA GLU A 43 -6.89 1.41 15.89
C GLU A 43 -5.36 1.57 16.02
N THR A 44 -4.69 0.65 16.72
CA THR A 44 -3.28 0.82 17.05
C THR A 44 -2.41 0.69 15.80
N GLY A 45 -2.71 -0.30 14.97
CA GLY A 45 -2.02 -0.52 13.72
C GLY A 45 -2.34 0.60 12.72
N ASP A 46 -3.62 0.95 12.58
CA ASP A 46 -4.07 2.01 11.66
C ASP A 46 -3.44 3.37 12.01
N GLN A 47 -3.39 3.74 13.30
CA GLN A 47 -2.74 4.99 13.73
C GLN A 47 -1.24 5.03 13.38
N ILE A 48 -0.53 3.90 13.46
CA ILE A 48 0.89 3.83 13.09
C ILE A 48 1.04 4.00 11.58
N VAL A 49 0.21 3.31 10.78
CA VAL A 49 0.22 3.43 9.32
C VAL A 49 -0.02 4.88 8.90
N ASP A 50 -1.07 5.51 9.41
CA ASP A 50 -1.41 6.90 9.13
C ASP A 50 -0.25 7.84 9.49
N ARG A 51 0.34 7.67 10.68
CA ARG A 51 1.47 8.51 11.10
C ARG A 51 2.70 8.35 10.20
N LEU A 52 3.03 7.14 9.76
CA LEU A 52 4.17 6.92 8.89
C LEU A 52 3.94 7.52 7.49
N LEU A 53 2.73 7.35 6.94
CA LEU A 53 2.38 7.88 5.62
C LEU A 53 2.24 9.41 5.61
N ASP A 54 1.79 10.03 6.69
CA ASP A 54 1.66 11.48 6.77
C ASP A 54 2.98 12.19 7.09
N SER A 55 3.87 11.55 7.85
CA SER A 55 5.02 12.23 8.46
C SER A 55 6.36 11.97 7.77
N LEU A 56 6.51 10.85 7.04
CA LEU A 56 7.78 10.45 6.45
C LEU A 56 7.71 10.48 4.92
N PRO A 57 8.82 10.82 4.23
CA PRO A 57 8.88 10.68 2.79
C PRO A 57 8.84 9.19 2.42
N HIS A 58 7.93 8.83 1.53
CA HIS A 58 7.78 7.47 1.02
C HIS A 58 7.55 7.47 -0.48
N GLN A 59 7.80 6.31 -1.09
CA GLN A 59 7.55 6.08 -2.51
C GLN A 59 7.09 4.64 -2.72
N VAL A 60 6.23 4.44 -3.71
CA VAL A 60 5.74 3.11 -4.05
C VAL A 60 6.86 2.30 -4.69
N VAL A 61 7.04 1.07 -4.20
CA VAL A 61 8.01 0.08 -4.76
C VAL A 61 7.27 -1.01 -5.55
N ALA A 62 6.15 -1.49 -5.04
CA ALA A 62 5.29 -2.46 -5.71
C ALA A 62 3.82 -2.09 -5.53
N ARG A 63 3.00 -2.37 -6.54
CA ARG A 63 1.54 -2.22 -6.50
C ARG A 63 0.89 -3.58 -6.65
N PHE A 64 0.08 -3.96 -5.69
CA PHE A 64 -0.76 -5.14 -5.81
C PHE A 64 -2.00 -4.85 -6.66
N ASP A 65 -2.49 -5.87 -7.36
CA ASP A 65 -3.75 -5.84 -8.10
C ASP A 65 -4.92 -5.95 -7.11
N HIS A 66 -5.33 -4.80 -6.56
CA HIS A 66 -6.40 -4.73 -5.57
C HIS A 66 -7.76 -5.12 -6.16
N ASP A 67 -7.96 -5.01 -7.48
CA ASP A 67 -9.19 -5.44 -8.16
C ASP A 67 -9.44 -6.95 -7.99
N ARG A 68 -8.36 -7.72 -7.89
CA ARG A 68 -8.42 -9.17 -7.69
C ARG A 68 -8.44 -9.59 -6.23
N LEU A 69 -8.01 -8.71 -5.32
CA LEU A 69 -7.76 -9.05 -3.92
C LEU A 69 -8.80 -8.47 -2.95
N VAL A 70 -9.51 -7.41 -3.34
CA VAL A 70 -10.47 -6.71 -2.48
C VAL A 70 -11.90 -7.07 -2.86
N ASP A 71 -12.68 -7.52 -1.87
CA ASP A 71 -14.13 -7.63 -2.02
C ASP A 71 -14.77 -6.24 -1.85
N TYR A 72 -15.05 -5.60 -2.98
CA TYR A 72 -15.69 -4.28 -3.09
C TYR A 72 -17.10 -4.19 -2.48
N ARG A 73 -17.79 -5.33 -2.29
CA ARG A 73 -19.12 -5.35 -1.66
C ARG A 73 -19.00 -5.45 -0.15
N ALA A 74 -18.02 -6.18 0.35
CA ALA A 74 -17.71 -6.27 1.77
C ALA A 74 -17.14 -4.94 2.29
N ARG A 75 -16.28 -4.28 1.52
CA ARG A 75 -15.74 -2.95 1.83
C ARG A 75 -15.80 -2.07 0.61
N ARG A 76 -16.70 -1.08 0.64
CA ARG A 76 -16.92 -0.16 -0.48
C ARG A 76 -15.93 1.00 -0.39
N PRO A 77 -15.03 1.17 -1.37
CA PRO A 77 -14.22 2.38 -1.47
C PRO A 77 -15.10 3.61 -1.58
N LEU A 78 -14.65 4.72 -1.01
CA LEU A 78 -15.40 5.96 -0.96
C LEU A 78 -15.35 6.66 -2.32
N LEU A 79 -16.50 7.07 -2.83
CA LEU A 79 -16.60 7.96 -3.98
C LEU A 79 -16.88 9.38 -3.50
N THR A 80 -16.16 10.36 -4.03
CA THR A 80 -16.40 11.77 -3.72
C THR A 80 -17.34 12.38 -4.75
N PHE A 81 -18.55 12.76 -4.33
CA PHE A 81 -19.52 13.50 -5.15
C PHE A 81 -19.46 14.99 -4.85
N LYS A 82 -19.25 15.82 -5.88
CA LYS A 82 -19.20 17.27 -5.74
C LYS A 82 -20.15 17.94 -6.72
N ARG A 83 -21.22 18.52 -6.17
CA ARG A 83 -22.33 19.23 -6.84
C ARG A 83 -23.16 18.34 -7.76
N ASP A 84 -22.60 17.94 -8.89
CA ASP A 84 -23.28 17.27 -9.99
C ASP A 84 -22.42 16.16 -10.63
N ARG A 85 -21.20 15.95 -10.14
CA ARG A 85 -20.27 14.95 -10.67
C ARG A 85 -19.46 14.25 -9.58
N TRP A 86 -19.05 13.03 -9.89
CA TRP A 86 -18.01 12.32 -9.17
C TRP A 86 -16.67 12.95 -9.48
N THR A 87 -15.87 13.26 -8.45
CA THR A 87 -14.54 13.87 -8.60
C THR A 87 -13.41 12.92 -8.28
N ASP A 88 -13.63 12.00 -7.33
CA ASP A 88 -12.58 11.12 -6.82
C ASP A 88 -13.15 9.75 -6.41
N TYR A 89 -12.28 8.75 -6.39
CA TYR A 89 -12.52 7.34 -6.07
C TYR A 89 -11.27 6.80 -5.33
#